data_AF-A0A6B3H4K5-F1
#
_entry.id   AF-A0A6B3H4K5-F1
#
_cell.length_a   1.000
_cell.length_b   1.000
_cell.length_c   1.000
_cell.angle_alpha   90.00
_cell.angle_beta   90.00
_cell.angle_gamma   90.00
#
_symmetry.space_group_name_H-M   'P 1'
#
loop_
_entity.id
_entity.type
_entity.pdbx_description
1 polymer ?
#
loop_
_entity_poly.entity_id
_entity_poly.type
_entity_poly.pdbx_seq_one_letter_code
_entity_poly.pdbx_strand_id
1 'polypeptide(L)'
;MNVFGTDRRLLKALGLKSYSDISDKIGGLLRPELPQGFVGVREAFGKLGSMVHVPPKKVKSDDAPVQEVVLKGDDVDLDQLPALFTWPGDGGSFFNL
;
A
#
# COMPACT_ATOMS: atom_id res chain seq x y z
N MET A 1 -13.08 5.50 8.47
CA MET A 1 -13.02 4.74 9.73
C MET A 1 -13.31 3.26 9.50
N ASN A 2 -12.49 2.38 10.08
CA ASN A 2 -12.72 0.93 10.14
C ASN A 2 -12.72 0.20 8.77
N VAL A 3 -11.96 0.67 7.77
CA VAL A 3 -11.86 -0.02 6.46
C VAL A 3 -11.27 -1.44 6.64
N PHE A 4 -10.35 -1.61 7.59
CA PHE A 4 -9.61 -2.86 7.81
C PHE A 4 -9.98 -3.63 9.08
N GLY A 5 -10.95 -3.20 9.89
CA GLY A 5 -11.18 -3.82 11.21
C GLY A 5 -12.01 -5.10 11.21
N THR A 6 -12.00 -5.87 10.11
CA THR A 6 -12.36 -7.29 10.14
C THR A 6 -11.49 -8.07 9.16
N ASP A 7 -11.20 -9.33 9.49
CA ASP A 7 -10.36 -10.21 8.66
C ASP A 7 -10.87 -10.29 7.23
N ARG A 8 -12.19 -10.44 7.05
CA ARG A 8 -12.82 -10.46 5.72
C ARG A 8 -12.50 -9.21 4.90
N ARG A 9 -12.53 -8.01 5.50
CA ARG A 9 -12.27 -6.75 4.78
C ARG A 9 -10.79 -6.59 4.48
N LEU A 10 -9.94 -6.91 5.44
CA LEU A 10 -8.49 -6.84 5.29
C LEU A 10 -7.99 -7.81 4.20
N LEU A 11 -8.40 -9.08 4.27
CA LEU A 11 -8.04 -10.09 3.26
C LEU A 11 -8.53 -9.68 1.86
N LYS A 12 -9.75 -9.15 1.75
CA LYS A 12 -10.27 -8.63 0.48
C LYS A 12 -9.44 -7.46 -0.06
N ALA A 13 -9.06 -6.51 0.79
CA ALA A 13 -8.25 -5.36 0.37
C ALA A 13 -6.84 -5.76 -0.10
N LEU A 14 -6.27 -6.81 0.52
CA LEU A 14 -4.97 -7.36 0.13
C LEU A 14 -5.05 -8.36 -1.04
N GLY A 15 -6.25 -8.72 -1.49
CA GLY A 15 -6.46 -9.74 -2.53
C GLY A 15 -6.08 -11.16 -2.08
N LEU A 16 -6.21 -11.46 -0.79
CA LEU A 16 -5.81 -12.72 -0.16
C LEU A 16 -7.04 -13.58 0.20
N LYS A 17 -6.85 -14.90 0.27
CA LYS A 17 -7.86 -15.83 0.79
C LYS A 17 -7.60 -16.19 2.24
N SER A 18 -6.34 -16.17 2.66
CA SER A 18 -5.91 -16.45 4.03
C SER A 18 -4.69 -15.61 4.43
N TYR A 19 -4.39 -15.54 5.72
CA TYR A 19 -3.16 -14.91 6.20
C TYR A 19 -1.89 -15.72 5.86
N SER A 20 -2.00 -17.03 5.67
CA SER A 20 -0.85 -17.84 5.26
C SER A 20 -0.33 -17.43 3.87
N ASP A 21 -1.24 -17.00 2.98
CA ASP A 21 -0.91 -16.56 1.62
C ASP A 21 0.11 -15.39 1.61
N ILE A 22 0.04 -14.48 2.60
CA ILE A 22 0.99 -13.36 2.69
C ILE A 22 2.35 -13.80 3.22
N SER A 23 2.38 -14.75 4.15
CA SER A 23 3.62 -15.30 4.70
C SER A 23 4.43 -16.01 3.62
N ASP A 24 3.78 -16.82 2.77
CA ASP A 24 4.44 -17.50 1.66
C ASP A 24 4.99 -16.51 0.64
N LYS A 25 4.21 -15.46 0.32
CA LYS A 25 4.59 -14.42 -0.63
C LYS A 25 5.78 -13.59 -0.14
N ILE A 26 5.79 -13.19 1.14
CA ILE A 26 6.89 -12.41 1.73
C ILE A 26 8.12 -13.29 1.96
N GLY A 27 7.93 -14.53 2.42
CA GLY A 27 9.02 -15.48 2.65
C GLY A 27 9.84 -15.74 1.38
N GLY A 28 9.18 -15.86 0.23
CA GLY A 28 9.85 -15.99 -1.07
C GLY A 28 10.64 -14.76 -1.53
N LEU A 29 10.37 -13.57 -0.98
CA LEU A 29 11.12 -12.34 -1.27
C LEU A 29 12.37 -12.19 -0.40
N LEU A 30 12.33 -12.70 0.84
CA LEU A 30 13.43 -12.56 1.82
C LEU A 30 14.54 -13.60 1.65
N ARG A 31 14.26 -14.73 1.00
CA ARG A 31 15.23 -15.79 0.71
C ARG A 31 15.32 -16.03 -0.79
N PRO A 32 16.12 -15.24 -1.53
CA PRO A 32 16.44 -15.60 -2.90
C PRO A 32 17.27 -16.89 -2.86
N GLU A 33 16.65 -18.02 -3.18
CA GLU A 33 17.38 -19.25 -3.47
C GLU A 33 18.34 -18.97 -4.63
N LEU A 34 19.64 -19.16 -4.41
CA LEU A 34 20.64 -19.02 -5.47
C LEU A 34 20.39 -20.13 -6.50
N PRO A 35 19.94 -19.81 -7.72
CA PRO A 35 19.58 -20.83 -8.68
C PRO A 35 20.83 -21.62 -9.11
N GLN A 36 20.79 -22.94 -8.96
CA GLN A 36 21.82 -23.85 -9.44
C GLN A 36 21.39 -24.43 -10.80
N GLY A 37 22.22 -24.26 -11.83
CA GLY A 37 22.00 -24.82 -13.17
C GLY A 37 20.94 -24.12 -14.04
N PHE A 38 20.79 -24.59 -15.29
CA PHE A 38 19.90 -23.98 -16.31
C PHE A 38 18.41 -23.95 -15.92
N VAL A 39 17.95 -24.94 -15.15
CA VAL A 39 16.55 -25.01 -14.66
C VAL A 39 16.30 -23.93 -13.59
N GLY A 40 17.24 -23.76 -12.65
CA GLY A 40 17.15 -22.73 -11.62
C GLY A 40 17.09 -21.32 -12.22
N VAL A 41 17.82 -21.07 -13.31
CA VAL A 41 17.79 -19.77 -13.99
C VAL A 41 16.38 -19.44 -14.51
N ARG A 42 15.70 -20.39 -15.16
CA ARG A 42 14.33 -20.17 -15.68
C ARG A 42 13.32 -19.89 -14.55
N GLU A 43 13.43 -20.60 -13.43
CA GLU A 43 12.58 -20.38 -12.27
C GLU A 43 12.84 -19.01 -11.62
N ALA A 44 14.11 -18.62 -11.49
CA ALA A 44 14.50 -17.31 -10.99
C ALA A 44 13.98 -16.17 -11.88
N PHE A 45 13.99 -16.32 -13.21
CA PHE A 45 13.40 -15.34 -14.14
C PHE A 45 11.87 -15.22 -13.97
N GLY A 46 11.16 -16.32 -13.72
CA GLY A 46 9.72 -16.28 -13.42
C GLY A 46 9.40 -15.57 -12.10
N LYS A 47 10.18 -15.85 -11.05
CA LYS A 47 10.08 -15.16 -9.75
C LYS A 47 10.47 -13.67 -9.87
N LEU A 48 11.46 -13.33 -10.69
CA LEU A 48 11.87 -11.94 -10.92
C LEU A 48 10.79 -11.18 -11.70
N GLY A 49 10.13 -11.80 -12.68
CA GLY A 49 9.02 -11.21 -13.43
C GLY A 49 7.85 -10.75 -12.56
N SER A 50 7.55 -11.46 -11.47
CA SER A 50 6.53 -11.03 -10.50
C SER A 50 7.00 -9.88 -9.59
N MET A 51 8.31 -9.66 -9.47
CA MET A 51 8.92 -8.52 -8.76
C MET A 51 9.14 -7.28 -9.65
N VAL A 52 9.06 -7.40 -10.98
CA VAL A 52 9.20 -6.27 -11.92
C VAL A 52 8.13 -5.18 -11.71
N HIS A 53 7.02 -5.51 -11.04
CA HIS A 53 5.94 -4.58 -10.72
C HIS A 53 6.09 -3.87 -9.36
N VAL A 54 7.18 -4.11 -8.62
CA VAL A 54 7.37 -3.59 -7.26
C VAL A 54 7.71 -2.10 -7.21
N PRO A 55 8.56 -1.54 -8.10
CA PRO A 55 8.87 -0.12 -8.03
C PRO A 55 7.66 0.75 -8.38
N PRO A 56 7.45 1.87 -7.67
CA PRO A 56 6.39 2.81 -8.02
C PRO A 56 6.67 3.42 -9.40
N LYS A 57 5.61 3.52 -10.21
CA LYS A 57 5.68 4.20 -11.51
C LYS A 57 5.37 5.69 -11.32
N LYS A 58 6.27 6.56 -11.76
CA LYS A 58 5.98 7.99 -11.88
C LYS A 58 5.01 8.23 -13.02
N VAL A 59 4.01 9.07 -12.79
CA VAL A 59 2.99 9.45 -13.77
C VAL A 59 3.03 10.97 -14.00
N LYS A 60 2.43 11.44 -15.09
CA LYS A 60 2.29 12.88 -15.36
C LYS A 60 1.20 13.46 -14.46
N SER A 61 1.20 14.79 -14.28
CA SER A 61 0.16 15.47 -13.48
C SER A 61 -1.24 15.21 -14.02
N ASP A 62 -1.41 15.16 -15.34
CA ASP A 62 -2.70 14.86 -15.98
C ASP A 62 -3.23 13.46 -15.64
N ASP A 63 -2.36 12.54 -15.23
CA ASP A 63 -2.69 11.18 -14.81
C ASP A 63 -2.76 11.04 -13.27
N ALA A 64 -2.75 12.15 -12.52
CA ALA A 64 -2.72 12.17 -11.04
C ALA A 64 -3.94 12.87 -10.43
N PRO A 65 -5.10 12.18 -10.28
CA PRO A 65 -6.35 12.76 -9.78
C PRO A 65 -6.25 13.44 -8.40
N VAL A 66 -5.27 13.03 -7.59
CA VAL A 66 -4.98 13.65 -6.29
C VAL A 66 -4.58 15.13 -6.39
N GLN A 67 -4.29 15.65 -7.59
CA GLN A 67 -3.90 17.03 -7.86
C GLN A 67 -4.99 17.87 -8.55
N GLU A 68 -6.24 17.39 -8.63
CA GLU A 68 -7.34 18.11 -9.29
C GLU A 68 -7.77 19.39 -8.56
N VAL A 69 -7.67 19.41 -7.23
CA VAL A 69 -8.00 20.57 -6.37
C VAL A 69 -6.76 20.94 -5.58
N VAL A 70 -6.25 22.15 -5.78
CA VAL A 70 -4.99 22.61 -5.16
C VAL A 70 -5.19 23.99 -4.53
N LEU A 71 -5.13 24.05 -3.21
CA LEU A 71 -5.10 25.28 -2.43
C LEU A 71 -3.64 25.60 -2.06
N LYS A 72 -3.24 26.88 -2.11
CA LYS A 72 -1.88 27.32 -1.81
C LYS A 72 -1.88 28.65 -1.06
N GLY A 73 -0.85 28.87 -0.24
CA GLY A 73 -0.68 30.13 0.48
C GLY A 73 -1.87 30.39 1.40
N ASP A 74 -2.45 31.58 1.28
CA ASP A 74 -3.54 32.05 2.13
C ASP A 74 -4.88 31.32 1.88
N ASP A 75 -5.01 30.58 0.77
CA ASP A 75 -6.18 29.76 0.47
C ASP A 75 -6.18 28.43 1.28
N VAL A 76 -5.10 28.09 1.98
CA VAL A 76 -4.99 26.86 2.77
C VAL A 76 -5.67 27.02 4.11
N ASP A 77 -6.75 26.28 4.31
CA ASP A 77 -7.44 26.14 5.59
C ASP A 77 -7.61 24.65 5.90
N LEU A 78 -6.94 24.19 6.97
CA LEU A 78 -6.93 22.79 7.37
C LEU A 78 -8.24 22.37 8.06
N ASP A 79 -9.03 23.32 8.56
CA ASP A 79 -10.32 23.04 9.21
C ASP A 79 -11.40 22.65 8.18
N GLN A 80 -11.14 22.86 6.88
CA GLN A 80 -11.98 22.33 5.81
C GLN A 80 -11.91 20.81 5.67
N LEU A 81 -10.85 20.17 6.18
CA LEU A 81 -10.71 18.72 6.17
C LEU A 81 -11.36 18.12 7.43
N PRO A 82 -12.10 17.00 7.33
CA PRO A 82 -12.84 16.44 8.45
C PRO A 82 -11.92 15.63 9.39
N ALA A 83 -11.06 16.32 10.12
CA ALA A 83 -10.21 15.73 11.15
C ALA A 83 -11.06 15.13 12.29
N LEU A 84 -10.57 14.05 12.91
CA LEU A 84 -11.31 13.32 13.93
C LEU A 84 -10.86 13.75 15.33
N PHE A 85 -11.80 14.18 16.16
CA PHE A 85 -11.62 14.31 17.61
C PHE A 85 -12.23 13.08 18.28
N THR A 86 -11.41 12.16 18.77
CA THR A 86 -11.88 10.79 19.09
C THR A 86 -12.16 10.64 20.58
N TRP A 87 -11.32 11.23 21.44
CA TRP A 87 -11.46 11.13 22.88
C TRP A 87 -11.64 12.51 23.52
N PRO A 88 -12.42 12.63 24.62
CA PRO A 88 -12.64 13.90 25.30
C PRO A 88 -11.37 14.63 25.76
N GLY A 89 -10.27 13.89 25.98
CA GLY A 89 -8.98 14.43 26.42
C GLY A 89 -7.96 14.62 25.30
N ASP A 90 -8.34 14.44 24.03
CA ASP A 90 -7.44 14.67 22.90
C ASP A 90 -7.02 16.15 22.86
N GLY A 91 -5.75 16.42 22.59
CA GLY A 91 -5.20 17.80 22.50
C GLY A 91 -5.66 18.57 21.26
N GLY A 92 -6.46 17.96 20.39
CA GLY A 92 -6.95 18.51 19.14
C GLY A 92 -7.48 17.41 18.21
N SER A 93 -7.90 17.79 17.01
CA SER A 93 -8.33 16.84 15.99
C SER A 93 -7.13 16.18 15.31
N PHE A 94 -7.25 14.89 14.99
CA PHE A 94 -6.21 14.09 14.34
C PHE A 94 -6.69 13.52 13.00
N PHE A 95 -5.77 13.43 12.04
CA PHE A 95 -6.00 12.67 10.80
C PHE A 95 -5.47 11.25 10.99
N ASN A 96 -6.40 10.30 11.10
CA ASN A 96 -6.11 8.87 11.17
C ASN A 96 -6.75 8.16 9.96
N LEU A 97 -6.11 7.10 9.46
CA LEU A 97 -6.53 6.33 8.29
C LEU A 97 -7.31 5.06 8.68
#